data_AF-A0A258IC83-F1
#
_entry.id   AF-A0A258IC83-F1
#
_cell.length_a   1.000
_cell.length_b   1.000
_cell.length_c   1.000
_cell.angle_alpha   90.00
_cell.angle_beta   90.00
_cell.angle_gamma   90.00
#
_symmetry.space_group_name_H-M   'P 1'
#
loop_
_entity.id
_entity.type
_entity.pdbx_description
1 polymer ?
#
loop_
_entity_poly.entity_id
_entity_poly.type
_entity_poly.pdbx_seq_one_letter_code
_entity_poly.pdbx_strand_id
1 'polypeptide(L)'
;MRLMTDRPIRPLHSKAARRLALGGAGLVILAALSLSLGGCVSSPPAPVAAPAPAPAPRPQPTAAPTQAVTPVYDNWMDAPQTPGDWSFRLIPTGVLAQFGTDPANPLFGLECVKATGQVLMHAPRASGGTLLLRTESMDRTLDPANLPGGPSYARYVVSARDPLLDAMAFSKGRFAALVSGAPAYYLPAWPEVTRVVEECRR
;
A
#
# COMPACT_ATOMS: atom_id res chain seq x y z
N MET A 1 -34.59 -50.27 -23.20
CA MET A 1 -35.71 -49.29 -23.14
C MET A 1 -35.94 -48.85 -21.69
N ARG A 2 -35.15 -47.90 -21.19
CA ARG A 2 -35.47 -47.05 -20.03
C ARG A 2 -34.77 -45.70 -20.25
N LEU A 3 -35.57 -44.65 -20.20
CA LEU A 3 -35.25 -43.29 -20.62
C LEU A 3 -34.25 -42.63 -19.67
N MET A 4 -33.26 -41.96 -20.26
CA MET A 4 -32.46 -40.90 -19.64
C MET A 4 -33.35 -39.67 -19.46
N THR A 5 -33.51 -39.21 -18.22
CA THR A 5 -34.18 -37.94 -17.92
C THR A 5 -33.14 -36.93 -17.50
N ASP A 6 -32.92 -35.99 -18.42
CA ASP A 6 -32.15 -34.77 -18.32
C ASP A 6 -32.64 -33.89 -17.15
N ARG A 7 -31.72 -33.34 -16.33
CA ARG A 7 -32.04 -32.36 -15.28
C ARG A 7 -31.41 -31.01 -15.65
N PRO A 8 -32.20 -29.95 -15.89
CA PRO A 8 -31.66 -28.64 -16.20
C PRO A 8 -31.19 -27.85 -14.97
N ILE A 9 -30.08 -27.15 -15.16
CA ILE A 9 -29.42 -26.23 -14.23
C ILE A 9 -30.21 -24.91 -14.17
N ARG A 10 -30.62 -24.47 -12.97
CA ARG A 10 -31.22 -23.15 -12.72
C ARG A 10 -30.14 -22.13 -12.34
N PRO A 11 -30.02 -20.98 -13.03
CA PRO A 11 -29.27 -19.84 -12.51
C PRO A 11 -30.13 -18.97 -11.59
N LEU A 12 -29.63 -18.71 -10.37
CA LEU A 12 -30.17 -17.67 -9.47
C LEU A 12 -29.64 -16.30 -9.90
N HIS A 13 -30.46 -15.55 -10.63
CA HIS A 13 -30.28 -14.11 -10.81
C HIS A 13 -30.82 -13.37 -9.57
N SER A 14 -29.92 -12.74 -8.82
CA SER A 14 -30.29 -11.78 -7.78
C SER A 14 -30.53 -10.40 -8.39
N LYS A 15 -31.72 -9.84 -8.18
CA LYS A 15 -32.12 -8.46 -8.48
C LYS A 15 -31.95 -7.60 -7.23
N ALA A 16 -31.23 -6.48 -7.33
CA ALA A 16 -31.41 -5.22 -6.59
C ALA A 16 -30.25 -4.28 -6.99
N ALA A 17 -30.37 -2.98 -7.20
CA ALA A 17 -31.43 -2.02 -6.92
C ALA A 17 -31.31 -0.83 -7.89
N ARG A 18 -32.45 -0.20 -8.16
CA ARG A 18 -32.59 1.10 -8.81
C ARG A 18 -31.95 2.20 -7.97
N ARG A 19 -31.30 3.18 -8.61
CA ARG A 19 -31.45 4.61 -8.26
C ARG A 19 -31.47 5.43 -9.54
N LEU A 20 -32.61 6.08 -9.76
CA LEU A 20 -32.77 7.18 -10.71
C LEU A 20 -32.09 8.43 -10.14
N ALA A 21 -31.42 9.19 -11.00
CA ALA A 21 -31.28 10.63 -10.84
C ALA A 21 -31.13 11.27 -12.23
N LEU A 22 -32.26 11.73 -12.77
CA LEU A 22 -32.35 12.70 -13.86
C LEU A 22 -32.30 14.09 -13.20
N GLY A 23 -31.33 14.92 -13.57
CA GLY A 23 -31.24 16.32 -13.13
C GLY A 23 -30.95 17.19 -14.33
N GLY A 24 -32.01 17.69 -14.97
CA GLY A 24 -31.95 18.52 -16.16
C GLY A 24 -31.50 19.95 -15.86
N ALA A 25 -30.62 20.47 -16.71
CA ALA A 25 -30.31 21.88 -16.84
C ALA A 25 -31.12 22.44 -18.01
N GLY A 26 -32.06 23.34 -17.73
CA GLY A 26 -32.92 23.98 -18.72
C GLY A 26 -33.09 25.45 -18.37
N LEU A 27 -32.43 26.29 -19.17
CA LEU A 27 -32.33 27.74 -19.09
C LEU A 27 -33.45 28.37 -19.94
N VAL A 28 -34.34 29.22 -19.38
CA VAL A 28 -35.19 30.13 -20.17
C VAL A 28 -35.45 31.44 -19.42
N ILE A 29 -35.43 32.52 -20.20
CA ILE A 29 -35.36 33.96 -19.93
C ILE A 29 -36.76 34.62 -20.00
N LEU A 30 -36.85 35.90 -19.59
CA LEU A 30 -37.87 36.96 -19.85
C LEU A 30 -38.98 37.10 -18.78
N ALA A 31 -39.56 38.26 -18.48
CA ALA A 31 -39.27 39.71 -18.54
C ALA A 31 -40.58 40.38 -18.07
N ALA A 32 -40.56 41.49 -17.33
CA ALA A 32 -41.45 42.67 -17.49
C ALA A 32 -41.55 43.57 -16.23
N LEU A 33 -41.16 44.82 -16.46
CA LEU A 33 -41.72 46.13 -16.04
C LEU A 33 -42.67 46.24 -14.83
N SER A 34 -42.34 47.18 -13.92
CA SER A 34 -43.29 48.13 -13.30
C SER A 34 -42.60 49.40 -12.83
N LEU A 35 -43.22 50.54 -13.17
CA LEU A 35 -42.88 51.94 -12.96
C LEU A 35 -43.20 52.41 -11.52
N SER A 36 -42.40 53.29 -10.90
CA SER A 36 -42.90 54.32 -9.96
C SER A 36 -41.83 55.40 -9.66
N LEU A 37 -42.26 56.66 -9.78
CA LEU A 37 -41.54 57.88 -9.40
C LEU A 37 -41.58 58.09 -7.87
N GLY A 38 -40.53 58.69 -7.30
CA GLY A 38 -40.57 59.23 -5.93
C GLY A 38 -39.25 59.89 -5.56
N GLY A 39 -39.26 61.22 -5.39
CA GLY A 39 -38.08 62.05 -5.19
C GLY A 39 -37.52 62.14 -3.78
N CYS A 40 -36.69 63.18 -3.60
CA CYS A 40 -35.94 63.61 -2.43
C CYS A 40 -34.54 63.00 -2.28
N VAL A 41 -33.61 63.60 -3.03
CA VAL A 41 -32.17 63.51 -2.80
C VAL A 41 -31.82 64.18 -1.46
N SER A 42 -31.10 63.47 -0.60
CA SER A 42 -30.33 64.06 0.50
C SER A 42 -28.91 63.55 0.34
N SER A 43 -27.96 64.46 0.10
CA SER A 43 -26.54 64.12 0.00
C SER A 43 -26.04 63.61 1.35
N PRO A 44 -25.43 62.42 1.43
CA PRO A 44 -24.72 61.99 2.63
C PRO A 44 -23.48 62.88 2.84
N PRO A 45 -23.09 63.16 4.09
CA PRO A 45 -21.81 63.82 4.37
C PRO A 45 -20.65 62.97 3.84
N ALA A 46 -19.62 63.65 3.35
CA ALA A 46 -18.44 63.01 2.76
C ALA A 46 -17.84 61.97 3.72
N PRO A 47 -17.53 60.75 3.23
CA PRO A 47 -16.89 59.74 4.06
C PRO A 47 -15.51 60.24 4.48
N VAL A 48 -15.29 60.33 5.80
CA VAL A 48 -13.96 60.50 6.38
C VAL A 48 -13.12 59.32 5.90
N ALA A 49 -11.98 59.61 5.27
CA ALA A 49 -11.06 58.58 4.80
C ALA A 49 -10.65 57.69 5.98
N ALA A 50 -11.03 56.41 5.92
CA ALA A 50 -10.57 55.42 6.88
C ALA A 50 -9.04 55.31 6.79
N PRO A 51 -8.33 55.18 7.92
CA PRO A 51 -6.88 54.97 7.91
C PRO A 51 -6.56 53.70 7.11
N ALA A 52 -5.52 53.78 6.28
CA ALA A 52 -5.11 52.68 5.40
C ALA A 52 -4.86 51.39 6.20
N PRO A 53 -5.37 50.23 5.75
CA PRO A 53 -5.13 48.96 6.42
C PRO A 53 -3.62 48.66 6.48
N ALA A 54 -3.16 48.24 7.65
CA ALA A 54 -1.77 47.84 7.85
C ALA A 54 -1.37 46.72 6.86
N PRO A 55 -0.13 46.72 6.34
CA PRO A 55 0.34 45.68 5.41
C PRO A 55 0.18 44.29 6.03
N ALA A 56 -0.44 43.36 5.30
CA ALA A 56 -0.56 41.98 5.73
C ALA A 56 0.83 41.35 5.97
N PRO A 57 1.03 40.55 7.03
CA PRO A 57 2.27 39.82 7.24
C PRO A 57 2.61 38.96 6.01
N ARG A 58 3.84 39.09 5.50
CA ARG A 58 4.31 38.24 4.40
C ARG A 58 4.31 36.77 4.85
N PRO A 59 3.82 35.83 4.03
CA PRO A 59 3.90 34.41 4.36
C PRO A 59 5.36 34.00 4.53
N GLN A 60 5.67 33.45 5.70
CA GLN A 60 7.01 32.97 6.03
C GLN A 60 7.28 31.67 5.24
N PRO A 61 8.45 31.51 4.61
CA PRO A 61 8.77 30.27 3.88
C PRO A 61 8.68 29.07 4.83
N THR A 62 7.79 28.12 4.51
CA THR A 62 7.74 26.83 5.19
C THR A 62 9.10 26.15 5.01
N ALA A 63 9.80 25.89 6.13
CA ALA A 63 11.05 25.16 6.11
C ALA A 63 10.83 23.79 5.45
N ALA A 64 11.70 23.42 4.51
CA ALA A 64 11.64 22.10 3.87
C ALA A 64 11.81 21.01 4.95
N PRO A 65 11.02 19.92 4.90
CA PRO A 65 11.12 18.85 5.88
C PRO A 65 12.54 18.24 5.86
N THR A 66 13.22 18.27 7.00
CA THR A 66 14.52 17.63 7.20
C THR A 66 14.39 16.13 6.89
N GLN A 67 15.10 15.63 5.89
CA GLN A 67 15.16 14.21 5.60
C GLN A 67 15.81 13.48 6.79
N ALA A 68 15.10 12.51 7.38
CA ALA A 68 15.66 11.67 8.43
C ALA A 68 16.82 10.84 7.85
N VAL A 69 18.03 11.08 8.33
CA VAL A 69 19.21 10.27 7.96
C VAL A 69 19.05 8.90 8.62
N THR A 70 18.86 7.86 7.82
CA THR A 70 18.87 6.48 8.33
C THR A 70 20.34 6.07 8.51
N PRO A 71 20.77 5.60 9.70
CA PRO A 71 22.13 5.16 9.91
C PRO A 71 22.47 4.00 8.96
N VAL A 72 23.60 4.13 8.26
CA VAL A 72 24.19 3.05 7.46
C VAL A 72 25.19 2.33 8.35
N TYR A 73 25.10 1.00 8.42
CA TYR A 73 26.02 0.16 9.19
C TYR A 73 27.00 -0.50 8.23
N ASP A 74 28.29 -0.47 8.54
CA ASP A 74 29.33 -1.14 7.73
C ASP A 74 29.09 -2.64 7.63
N ASN A 75 28.69 -3.24 8.75
CA ASN A 75 28.22 -4.62 8.84
C ASN A 75 26.74 -4.64 9.22
N TRP A 76 25.93 -5.26 8.37
CA TRP A 76 24.48 -5.34 8.54
C TRP A 76 24.06 -6.11 9.80
N MET A 77 24.92 -6.99 10.33
CA MET A 77 24.62 -7.74 11.56
C MET A 77 24.62 -6.85 12.81
N ASP A 78 25.37 -5.75 12.78
CA ASP A 78 25.46 -4.80 13.91
C ASP A 78 24.28 -3.84 13.96
N ALA A 79 23.49 -3.77 12.88
CA ALA A 79 22.28 -2.98 12.83
C ALA A 79 21.23 -3.53 13.81
N PRO A 80 20.50 -2.67 14.55
CA PRO A 80 19.43 -3.12 15.44
C PRO A 80 18.33 -3.82 14.64
N GLN A 81 17.73 -4.84 15.25
CA GLN A 81 16.58 -5.54 14.65
C GLN A 81 15.46 -4.53 14.38
N THR A 82 14.83 -4.62 13.22
CA THR A 82 13.65 -3.82 12.90
C THR A 82 12.54 -4.14 13.91
N PRO A 83 11.86 -3.16 14.52
CA PRO A 83 10.73 -3.42 15.40
C PRO A 83 9.61 -4.19 14.69
N GLY A 84 9.14 -5.27 15.30
CA GLY A 84 8.09 -6.12 14.75
C GLY A 84 8.19 -7.55 15.26
N ASP A 85 7.16 -8.33 14.93
CA ASP A 85 7.07 -9.75 15.23
C ASP A 85 6.68 -10.52 13.97
N TRP A 86 7.01 -11.81 13.92
CA TRP A 86 6.54 -12.72 12.89
C TRP A 86 5.18 -13.30 13.28
N SER A 87 4.25 -13.30 12.32
CA SER A 87 2.99 -14.02 12.43
C SER A 87 2.89 -15.04 11.31
N PHE A 88 2.55 -16.28 11.65
CA PHE A 88 2.36 -17.37 10.70
C PHE A 88 0.89 -17.76 10.61
N ARG A 89 0.39 -17.97 9.39
CA ARG A 89 -0.97 -18.49 9.18
C ARG A 89 -1.10 -19.30 7.90
N LEU A 90 -2.11 -20.16 7.88
CA LEU A 90 -2.58 -20.82 6.68
C LEU A 90 -3.46 -19.87 5.89
N ILE A 91 -3.34 -19.89 4.56
CA ILE A 91 -4.16 -19.10 3.63
C ILE A 91 -4.61 -19.99 2.46
N PRO A 92 -5.62 -19.58 1.67
CA PRO A 92 -6.12 -20.42 0.57
C PRO A 92 -5.05 -20.82 -0.47
N THR A 93 -4.02 -20.00 -0.67
CA THR A 93 -2.92 -20.26 -1.62
C THR A 93 -1.80 -21.13 -1.04
N GLY A 94 -1.78 -21.35 0.28
CA GLY A 94 -0.73 -22.09 0.98
C GLY A 94 -0.51 -21.58 2.40
N VAL A 95 0.69 -21.07 2.67
CA VAL A 95 1.07 -20.55 4.00
C VAL A 95 1.71 -19.19 3.87
N LEU A 96 1.58 -18.39 4.93
CA LEU A 96 2.04 -17.01 4.94
C LEU A 96 2.66 -16.67 6.30
N ALA A 97 3.91 -16.18 6.26
CA ALA A 97 4.56 -15.52 7.37
C ALA A 97 4.68 -14.02 7.07
N GLN A 98 4.29 -13.16 8.00
CA GLN A 98 4.39 -11.71 7.87
C GLN A 98 5.09 -11.11 9.07
N PHE A 99 6.01 -10.18 8.82
CA PHE A 99 6.75 -9.45 9.82
C PHE A 99 6.27 -8.00 9.91
N GLY A 100 6.04 -7.52 11.13
CA GLY A 100 5.73 -6.12 11.39
C GLY A 100 5.04 -5.92 12.73
N THR A 101 4.62 -4.68 13.00
CA THR A 101 3.82 -4.32 14.18
C THR A 101 2.33 -4.26 13.90
N ASP A 102 1.95 -4.18 12.62
CA ASP A 102 0.55 -4.14 12.15
C ASP A 102 0.35 -5.21 11.06
N PRO A 103 -0.50 -6.23 11.31
CA PRO A 103 -0.76 -7.29 10.33
C PRO A 103 -1.49 -6.78 9.06
N ALA A 104 -2.13 -5.61 9.09
CA ALA A 104 -2.71 -4.99 7.89
C ALA A 104 -1.63 -4.35 7.01
N ASN A 105 -0.49 -3.97 7.58
CA ASN A 105 0.60 -3.26 6.92
C ASN A 105 1.97 -3.90 7.26
N PRO A 106 2.22 -5.15 6.88
CA PRO A 106 3.49 -5.82 7.13
C PRO A 106 4.67 -5.11 6.46
N LEU A 107 5.84 -5.16 7.09
CA LEU A 107 7.08 -4.63 6.54
C LEU A 107 7.73 -5.62 5.56
N PHE A 108 7.57 -6.91 5.82
CA PHE A 108 8.06 -7.99 4.96
C PHE A 108 7.17 -9.22 5.11
N GLY A 109 7.07 -10.05 4.08
CA GLY A 109 6.38 -11.32 4.21
C GLY A 109 6.82 -12.37 3.20
N LEU A 110 6.56 -13.62 3.58
CA LEU A 110 6.86 -14.84 2.84
C LEU A 110 5.57 -15.61 2.63
N GLU A 111 5.18 -15.79 1.37
CA GLU A 111 4.01 -16.55 0.97
C GLU A 111 4.45 -17.77 0.17
N CYS A 112 4.09 -18.97 0.62
CA CYS A 112 4.16 -20.13 -0.26
C CYS A 112 2.91 -20.20 -1.12
N VAL A 113 3.09 -20.17 -2.44
CA VAL A 113 2.05 -20.48 -3.41
C VAL A 113 2.18 -21.94 -3.78
N LYS A 114 1.42 -22.79 -3.09
CA LYS A 114 1.49 -24.26 -3.21
C LYS A 114 1.25 -24.75 -4.64
N ALA A 115 0.33 -24.10 -5.36
CA ALA A 115 -0.03 -24.47 -6.73
C ALA A 115 1.16 -24.39 -7.71
N THR A 116 2.12 -23.50 -7.47
CA THR A 116 3.28 -23.29 -8.36
C THR A 116 4.61 -23.72 -7.74
N GLY A 117 4.63 -24.14 -6.47
CA GLY A 117 5.87 -24.49 -5.76
C GLY A 117 6.83 -23.31 -5.65
N GLN A 118 6.29 -22.10 -5.43
CA GLN A 118 7.05 -20.86 -5.36
C GLN A 118 6.89 -20.20 -4.00
N VAL A 119 7.95 -19.54 -3.54
CA VAL A 119 7.90 -18.61 -2.41
C VAL A 119 7.90 -17.20 -2.96
N LEU A 120 6.83 -16.47 -2.67
CA LEU A 120 6.71 -15.04 -2.89
C LEU A 120 7.21 -14.30 -1.65
N MET A 121 8.18 -13.42 -1.85
CA MET A 121 8.53 -12.38 -0.89
C MET A 121 7.79 -11.10 -1.24
N HIS A 122 7.30 -10.36 -0.25
CA HIS A 122 6.69 -9.06 -0.46
C HIS A 122 7.15 -8.00 0.53
N ALA A 123 7.27 -6.76 0.04
CA ALA A 123 7.62 -5.58 0.82
C ALA A 123 6.85 -4.35 0.30
N PRO A 124 6.58 -3.31 1.11
CA PRO A 124 5.78 -2.16 0.70
C PRO A 124 6.25 -1.50 -0.61
N ARG A 125 5.37 -1.27 -1.58
CA ARG A 125 5.74 -0.85 -2.96
C ARG A 125 6.25 0.59 -3.10
N ALA A 126 6.10 1.43 -2.07
CA ALA A 126 6.85 2.69 -2.02
C ALA A 126 8.38 2.47 -2.19
N SER A 127 8.84 1.22 -2.05
CA SER A 127 10.19 0.72 -2.27
C SER A 127 10.40 -0.16 -3.50
N GLY A 128 9.51 -0.10 -4.50
CA GLY A 128 9.35 -1.15 -5.53
C GLY A 128 10.47 -1.39 -6.56
N GLY A 129 11.72 -1.10 -6.22
CA GLY A 129 12.91 -1.51 -6.97
C GLY A 129 13.41 -2.91 -6.58
N THR A 130 14.69 -3.16 -6.79
CA THR A 130 15.32 -4.46 -6.50
C THR A 130 15.37 -4.74 -4.99
N LEU A 131 15.24 -6.01 -4.61
CA LEU A 131 15.46 -6.48 -3.24
C LEU A 131 16.84 -7.12 -3.15
N LEU A 132 17.74 -6.54 -2.35
CA LEU A 132 18.97 -7.20 -1.91
C LEU A 132 18.72 -7.91 -0.58
N LEU A 133 18.82 -9.23 -0.58
CA LEU A 133 18.84 -10.05 0.62
C LEU A 133 20.29 -10.34 1.01
N ARG A 134 20.62 -10.05 2.27
CA ARG A 134 21.91 -10.39 2.88
C ARG A 134 21.69 -11.33 4.04
N THR A 135 22.34 -12.47 3.98
CA THR A 135 22.31 -13.53 5.00
C THR A 135 23.75 -13.79 5.45
N GLU A 136 23.94 -14.61 6.49
CA GLU A 136 25.30 -14.98 6.90
C GLU A 136 26.13 -15.62 5.78
N SER A 137 25.50 -16.44 4.93
CA SER A 137 26.20 -17.27 3.94
C SER A 137 26.04 -16.79 2.50
N MET A 138 25.12 -15.86 2.24
CA MET A 138 24.80 -15.41 0.88
C MET A 138 24.23 -14.00 0.82
N ASP A 139 24.69 -13.24 -0.17
CA ASP A 139 24.06 -12.01 -0.64
C ASP A 139 23.42 -12.28 -2.02
N ARG A 140 22.16 -11.88 -2.22
CA ARG A 140 21.47 -12.02 -3.51
C ARG A 140 20.49 -10.89 -3.78
N THR A 141 20.57 -10.34 -4.98
CA THR A 141 19.62 -9.36 -5.50
C THR A 141 18.51 -10.06 -6.29
N LEU A 142 17.26 -9.64 -6.07
CA LEU A 142 16.06 -10.10 -6.76
C LEU A 142 15.37 -8.93 -7.44
N ASP A 143 15.00 -9.12 -8.70
CA ASP A 143 14.18 -8.17 -9.44
C ASP A 143 12.69 -8.30 -9.07
N PRO A 144 11.93 -7.20 -9.07
CA PRO A 144 10.50 -7.24 -8.77
C PRO A 144 9.74 -8.01 -9.87
N ALA A 145 8.94 -8.97 -9.45
CA ALA A 145 8.05 -9.73 -10.32
C ALA A 145 6.76 -8.94 -10.62
N ASN A 146 6.31 -8.99 -11.88
CA ASN A 146 5.04 -8.40 -12.29
C ASN A 146 3.87 -9.37 -12.03
N LEU A 147 3.40 -9.42 -10.79
CA LEU A 147 2.32 -10.32 -10.35
C LEU A 147 1.04 -9.57 -9.96
N PRO A 148 -0.16 -10.14 -10.21
CA PRO A 148 -1.43 -9.55 -9.79
C PRO A 148 -1.59 -9.61 -8.26
N GLY A 149 -1.78 -8.46 -7.60
CA GLY A 149 -2.09 -8.42 -6.16
C GLY A 149 -2.07 -7.05 -5.50
N GLY A 150 -2.43 -6.02 -6.27
CA GLY A 150 -2.59 -4.66 -5.78
C GLY A 150 -1.28 -3.86 -5.78
N PRO A 151 -1.38 -2.52 -5.95
CA PRO A 151 -0.23 -1.65 -6.13
C PRO A 151 0.59 -1.42 -4.85
N SER A 152 0.16 -1.96 -3.71
CA SER A 152 0.72 -1.59 -2.40
C SER A 152 1.98 -2.37 -1.99
N TYR A 153 2.28 -3.51 -2.64
CA TYR A 153 3.46 -4.33 -2.32
C TYR A 153 4.24 -4.71 -3.58
N ALA A 154 5.56 -4.56 -3.52
CA ALA A 154 6.48 -5.18 -4.47
C ALA A 154 6.63 -6.66 -4.14
N ARG A 155 6.83 -7.49 -5.16
CA ARG A 155 6.89 -8.94 -5.03
C ARG A 155 8.14 -9.48 -5.69
N TYR A 156 8.70 -10.51 -5.08
CA TYR A 156 9.90 -11.20 -5.56
C TYR A 156 9.61 -12.69 -5.48
N VAL A 157 10.05 -13.45 -6.48
CA VAL A 157 9.66 -14.86 -6.60
C VAL A 157 10.89 -15.71 -6.69
N VAL A 158 10.94 -16.75 -5.87
CA VAL A 158 11.94 -17.82 -5.97
C VAL A 158 11.24 -19.18 -5.97
N SER A 159 11.91 -20.20 -6.50
CA SER A 159 11.45 -21.58 -6.35
C SER A 159 11.47 -22.00 -4.88
N ALA A 160 10.55 -22.87 -4.45
CA ALA A 160 10.59 -23.46 -3.11
C ALA A 160 11.89 -24.23 -2.79
N ARG A 161 12.67 -24.62 -3.81
CA ARG A 161 13.97 -25.28 -3.68
C ARG A 161 15.16 -24.33 -3.84
N ASP A 162 14.93 -23.02 -3.92
CA ASP A 162 16.01 -22.06 -4.06
C ASP A 162 16.87 -22.01 -2.76
N PRO A 163 18.21 -22.11 -2.85
CA PRO A 163 19.09 -22.11 -1.68
C PRO A 163 19.05 -20.80 -0.87
N LEU A 164 18.52 -19.71 -1.44
CA LEU A 164 18.28 -18.45 -0.71
C LEU A 164 17.36 -18.64 0.48
N LEU A 165 16.37 -19.53 0.35
CA LEU A 165 15.43 -19.80 1.42
C LEU A 165 16.11 -20.46 2.62
N ASP A 166 17.06 -21.37 2.38
CA ASP A 166 17.86 -21.99 3.44
C ASP A 166 18.83 -20.98 4.06
N ALA A 167 19.48 -20.16 3.24
CA ALA A 167 20.39 -19.12 3.71
C ALA A 167 19.67 -18.12 4.65
N MET A 168 18.41 -17.79 4.36
CA MET A 168 17.56 -16.97 5.23
C MET A 168 17.17 -17.71 6.52
N ALA A 169 16.66 -18.95 6.40
CA ALA A 169 16.13 -19.73 7.51
C ALA A 169 17.21 -20.10 8.54
N PHE A 170 18.46 -20.32 8.10
CA PHE A 170 19.58 -20.71 8.95
C PHE A 170 20.56 -19.57 9.26
N SER A 171 20.24 -18.32 8.91
CA SER A 171 21.07 -17.18 9.25
C SER A 171 21.18 -17.02 10.77
N LYS A 172 22.38 -16.74 11.31
CA LYS A 172 22.56 -16.49 12.75
C LYS A 172 21.83 -15.23 13.19
N GLY A 173 20.68 -15.43 13.85
CA GLY A 173 19.90 -14.39 14.50
C GLY A 173 19.02 -13.59 13.53
N ARG A 174 19.60 -12.98 12.48
CA ARG A 174 18.85 -12.13 11.53
C ARG A 174 19.39 -12.20 10.11
N PHE A 175 18.65 -11.64 9.17
CA PHE A 175 19.06 -11.35 7.80
C PHE A 175 18.60 -9.94 7.42
N ALA A 176 19.22 -9.32 6.41
CA ALA A 176 18.84 -7.99 5.94
C ALA A 176 18.08 -8.07 4.61
N ALA A 177 16.96 -7.36 4.52
CA ALA A 177 16.20 -7.15 3.30
C ALA A 177 16.25 -5.66 2.94
N LEU A 178 17.04 -5.32 1.93
CA LEU A 178 17.24 -3.96 1.46
C LEU A 178 16.45 -3.78 0.17
N VAL A 179 15.37 -3.02 0.24
CA VAL A 179 14.57 -2.73 -0.95
C VAL A 179 14.90 -1.32 -1.43
N SER A 180 15.23 -1.17 -2.72
CA SER A 180 15.59 0.12 -3.27
C SER A 180 14.48 1.16 -3.07
N GLY A 181 14.77 2.22 -2.32
CA GLY A 181 13.78 3.26 -2.00
C GLY A 181 12.99 3.03 -0.69
N ALA A 182 13.32 1.99 0.09
CA ALA A 182 12.86 1.84 1.48
C ALA A 182 14.02 1.89 2.48
N PRO A 183 13.70 2.08 3.78
CA PRO A 183 14.60 1.68 4.86
C PRO A 183 14.97 0.20 4.76
N ALA A 184 16.19 -0.15 5.18
CA ALA A 184 16.59 -1.55 5.31
C ALA A 184 15.79 -2.24 6.43
N TYR A 185 15.34 -3.46 6.17
CA TYR A 185 14.69 -4.30 7.18
C TYR A 185 15.69 -5.34 7.70
N TYR A 186 15.96 -5.33 9.00
CA TYR A 186 16.81 -6.30 9.68
C TYR A 186 15.91 -7.28 10.41
N LEU A 187 15.64 -8.40 9.76
CA LEU A 187 14.56 -9.34 10.08
C LEU A 187 15.12 -10.54 10.84
N PRO A 188 14.52 -10.93 11.98
CA PRO A 188 14.98 -12.11 12.69
C PRO A 188 14.73 -13.39 11.89
N ALA A 189 15.69 -14.32 11.92
CA ALA A 189 15.59 -15.64 11.28
C ALA A 189 14.83 -16.64 12.19
N TRP A 190 13.61 -16.27 12.58
CA TRP A 190 12.79 -17.05 13.52
C TRP A 190 12.05 -18.22 12.86
N PRO A 191 11.46 -19.15 13.66
CA PRO A 191 10.88 -20.39 13.14
C PRO A 191 9.81 -20.22 12.06
N GLU A 192 9.11 -19.10 12.00
CA GLU A 192 8.09 -18.80 10.99
C GLU A 192 8.67 -18.81 9.57
N VAL A 193 9.90 -18.33 9.40
CA VAL A 193 10.62 -18.35 8.11
C VAL A 193 10.86 -19.80 7.69
N THR A 194 11.46 -20.61 8.58
CA THR A 194 11.71 -22.04 8.34
C THR A 194 10.40 -22.77 8.04
N ARG A 195 9.33 -22.45 8.78
CA ARG A 195 8.02 -23.09 8.59
C ARG A 195 7.43 -22.82 7.21
N VAL A 196 7.56 -21.61 6.66
CA VAL A 196 7.12 -21.34 5.28
C VAL A 196 7.93 -22.16 4.28
N VAL A 197 9.25 -22.23 4.45
CA VAL A 197 10.15 -22.98 3.55
C VAL A 197 9.80 -24.47 3.53
N GLU A 198 9.67 -25.08 4.70
CA GLU A 198 9.35 -26.49 4.84
C GLU A 198 7.96 -26.83 4.33
N GLU A 199 6.96 -26.02 4.68
CA GLU A 199 5.64 -26.21 4.11
C GLU A 199 5.68 -26.07 2.59
N CYS A 200 6.44 -25.15 2.00
CA CYS A 200 6.45 -25.01 0.55
C CYS A 200 7.12 -26.17 -0.22
N ARG A 201 7.98 -26.92 0.45
CA ARG A 201 8.71 -28.06 -0.14
C ARG A 201 7.95 -29.38 -0.08
N ARG A 202 6.95 -29.49 0.81
CA ARG A 202 6.03 -30.63 0.90
C ARG A 202 5.04 -30.65 -0.25
#